data_AF-A0A392PQQ3-F1
#
_entry.id   AF-A0A392PQQ3-F1
#
_cell.length_a   1.000
_cell.length_b   1.000
_cell.length_c   1.000
_cell.angle_alpha   90.00
_cell.angle_beta   90.00
_cell.angle_gamma   90.00
#
_symmetry.space_group_name_H-M   'P 1'
#
loop_
_entity.id
_entity.type
_entity.pdbx_description
1 polymer ?
#
loop_
_entity_poly.entity_id
_entity_poly.type
_entity_poly.pdbx_seq_one_letter_code
_entity_poly.pdbx_strand_id
1 'polypeptide(L)' 'MAGVKQVLVKLGSKGSALFIEGEEPIQQPAIFAKTVIDTTGAGDTFTAAFAVALVEGKSKKECLRFA' A
#
# COMPACT_ATOMS: atom_id res chain seq x y z
N MET A 1 21.60 5.14 -14.28
CA MET A 1 20.15 4.99 -14.55
C MET A 1 19.46 4.77 -13.21
N ALA A 2 18.37 5.49 -12.91
CA ALA A 2 17.82 5.60 -11.55
C ALA A 2 17.35 4.25 -10.96
N GLY A 3 17.65 4.03 -9.68
CA GLY A 3 17.85 2.69 -9.09
C GLY A 3 16.73 2.10 -8.23
N VAL A 4 15.49 2.60 -8.30
CA VAL A 4 14.36 2.03 -7.53
C VAL A 4 13.39 1.30 -8.47
N LYS A 5 13.19 0.00 -8.23
CA LYS A 5 12.36 -0.87 -9.08
C LYS A 5 10.90 -0.94 -8.65
N GLN A 6 10.60 -0.62 -7.38
CA GLN A 6 9.25 -0.64 -6.83
C GLN A 6 9.01 0.58 -5.96
N VAL A 7 7.86 1.24 -6.13
CA VAL A 7 7.45 2.40 -5.35
C VAL A 7 6.04 2.19 -4.82
N LEU A 8 5.90 2.13 -3.50
CA LEU A 8 4.62 2.04 -2.81
C LEU A 8 4.18 3.42 -2.35
N VAL A 9 3.24 4.03 -3.07
CA VAL A 9 2.75 5.38 -2.81
C VAL A 9 1.50 5.34 -1.94
N LYS A 10 1.53 6.06 -0.82
CA LYS A 10 0.39 6.29 0.07
C LYS A 10 -0.32 7.58 -0.36
N LEU A 11 -1.62 7.50 -0.67
CA LEU A 11 -2.42 8.60 -1.21
C LEU A 11 -3.55 9.04 -0.25
N GLY A 12 -3.47 8.66 1.04
CA GLY A 12 -4.45 9.03 2.05
C GLY A 12 -5.85 8.51 1.72
N SER A 13 -6.85 9.39 1.70
CA SER A 13 -8.25 9.04 1.38
C SER A 13 -8.45 8.51 -0.04
N LYS A 14 -7.48 8.68 -0.94
CA LYS A 14 -7.51 8.09 -2.30
C LYS A 14 -7.01 6.64 -2.32
N GLY A 15 -6.48 6.13 -1.21
CA GLY A 15 -5.92 4.78 -1.09
C GLY A 15 -4.42 4.74 -1.34
N SER A 16 -3.97 3.80 -2.16
CA SER A 16 -2.56 3.56 -2.44
C SER A 16 -2.33 3.04 -3.85
N ALA A 17 -1.08 3.16 -4.32
CA ALA A 17 -0.64 2.62 -5.60
C ALA A 17 0.75 1.98 -5.47
N LEU A 18 0.93 0.81 -6.07
CA LEU A 18 2.22 0.17 -6.23
C LEU A 18 2.66 0.27 -7.70
N PHE A 19 3.80 0.90 -7.91
CA PHE A 19 4.48 0.96 -9.20
C PHE A 19 5.61 -0.07 -9.21
N ILE A 20 5.68 -0.88 -10.24
CA ILE A 20 6.76 -1.84 -10.49
C ILE A 20 7.28 -1.53 -11.89
N GLU A 21 8.60 -1.41 -12.04
CA GLU A 21 9.21 -1.12 -13.34
C GLU A 21 8.80 -2.16 -14.39
N GLY A 22 8.25 -1.70 -15.51
CA GLY A 22 7.80 -2.57 -16.61
C GLY A 22 6.40 -3.18 -16.44
N GLU A 23 5.68 -2.83 -15.38
CA GLU A 23 4.31 -3.30 -15.12
C GLU A 23 3.32 -2.13 -15.01
N GLU A 24 2.04 -2.43 -15.26
CA GLU A 24 0.96 -1.48 -15.01
C GLU A 24 0.79 -1.21 -13.50
N PRO A 25 0.51 0.04 -13.09
CA PRO A 25 0.33 0.35 -11.67
C PRO A 25 -0.83 -0.41 -11.04
N ILE A 26 -0.60 -0.97 -9.86
CA ILE A 26 -1.64 -1.62 -9.08
C ILE A 26 -2.20 -0.61 -8.09
N GLN A 27 -3.50 -0.35 -8.17
CA GLN A 27 -4.19 0.60 -7.28
C GLN A 27 -5.12 -0.12 -6.31
N GLN A 28 -5.20 0.40 -5.10
CA GLN A 28 -6.17 -0.02 -4.09
C GLN A 28 -6.86 1.21 -3.51
N PRO A 29 -8.17 1.40 -3.74
CA PRO A 29 -8.94 2.45 -3.09
C PRO A 29 -8.90 2.31 -1.57
N ALA A 30 -9.00 3.43 -0.86
CA ALA A 30 -9.05 3.43 0.61
C ALA A 30 -10.24 2.61 1.12
N ILE A 31 -9.98 1.77 2.12
CA ILE A 31 -11.05 1.14 2.90
C ILE A 31 -11.43 2.15 3.99
N PHE A 32 -12.63 2.71 3.90
CA PHE A 32 -13.07 3.77 4.80
C PHE A 32 -13.45 3.22 6.18
N ALA A 33 -12.81 3.76 7.21
CA ALA A 33 -13.27 3.58 8.58
C ALA A 33 -14.65 4.25 8.76
N LYS A 34 -15.52 3.63 9.57
CA LYS A 34 -16.85 4.20 9.90
C LYS A 34 -16.74 5.59 10.54
N THR A 35 -15.69 5.81 11.33
CA THR A 35 -15.38 7.10 11.95
C THR A 35 -13.87 7.24 12.07
N VAL A 36 -13.33 8.40 11.64
CA VAL A 36 -11.91 8.72 11.77
C VAL A 36 -11.74 9.56 13.02
N ILE A 37 -11.01 9.03 14.01
CA ILE A 37 -10.73 9.71 15.28
C ILE A 37 -9.33 10.34 15.24
N ASP A 38 -8.32 9.54 14.91
CA ASP A 38 -6.92 9.93 14.82
C ASP A 38 -6.25 9.08 13.73
N THR A 39 -5.41 9.70 12.91
CA THR A 39 -4.66 9.06 11.82
C THR A 39 -3.19 8.85 12.15
N THR A 40 -2.77 9.22 13.36
CA THR A 40 -1.42 8.98 13.86
C THR A 40 -1.06 7.49 13.72
N GLY A 41 0.07 7.23 13.06
CA GLY A 41 0.55 5.87 12.79
C GLY A 41 -0.12 5.14 11.62
N ALA A 42 -1.19 5.66 11.01
CA ALA A 42 -1.86 4.96 9.89
C ALA A 42 -0.90 4.68 8.72
N GLY A 43 0.02 5.61 8.44
CA GLY A 43 1.04 5.43 7.41
C GLY A 43 2.10 4.38 7.74
N ASP A 44 2.44 4.20 9.02
CA ASP A 44 3.39 3.20 9.49
C ASP A 44 2.73 1.82 9.51
N THR A 45 1.50 1.74 10.02
CA THR A 45 0.66 0.54 9.97
C THR A 45 0.51 0.02 8.55
N PHE A 46 0.18 0.89 7.60
CA PHE A 46 0.06 0.52 6.18
C PHE A 46 1.35 -0.10 5.64
N THR A 47 2.50 0.54 5.88
CA THR A 47 3.79 0.04 5.38
C THR A 47 4.19 -1.28 6.05
N ALA A 48 3.97 -1.42 7.36
CA ALA A 48 4.25 -2.65 8.09
C ALA A 48 3.33 -3.80 7.66
N ALA A 49 2.02 -3.55 7.55
CA ALA A 49 1.04 -4.54 7.10
C ALA A 49 1.33 -5.01 5.66
N PHE A 50 1.69 -4.09 4.76
CA PHE A 50 2.15 -4.45 3.41
C PHE A 50 3.37 -5.39 3.45
N ALA A 51 4.36 -5.09 4.31
CA ALA A 51 5.54 -5.92 4.46
C ALA A 51 5.22 -7.32 5.03
N VAL A 52 4.30 -7.41 6.00
CA VAL A 52 3.78 -8.68 6.54
C VAL A 52 3.12 -9.50 5.44
N ALA A 53 2.17 -8.92 4.70
CA ALA A 53 1.50 -9.61 3.60
C ALA A 53 2.49 -10.08 2.51
N LEU A 54 3.52 -9.28 2.24
CA LEU A 54 4.54 -9.61 1.27
C LEU A 54 5.41 -10.79 1.71
N VAL A 55 5.85 -10.83 2.97
CA VAL A 55 6.66 -11.94 3.50
C VAL A 55 5.85 -13.23 3.68
N GLU A 56 4.54 -13.13 3.87
CA GLU A 56 3.59 -14.25 3.84
C GLU A 56 3.36 -14.81 2.43
N GLY A 57 3.95 -14.22 1.38
CA GLY A 57 3.85 -14.71 0.01
C GLY A 57 2.54 -14.36 -0.70
N LYS A 58 1.78 -13.39 -0.19
CA LYS A 58 0.56 -12.92 -0.86
C LYS A 58 0.89 -12.22 -2.17
N SER A 59 -0.08 -12.18 -3.09
CA SER A 59 0.05 -11.38 -4.31
C SER A 59 0.11 -9.88 -4.00
N LYS A 60 0.65 -9.06 -4.91
CA LYS A 60 0.77 -7.61 -4.72
C LYS A 60 -0.58 -6.92 -4.48
N LYS A 61 -1.64 -7.40 -5.14
CA LYS A 61 -3.03 -6.92 -4.93
C LYS A 61 -3.53 -7.25 -3.52
N GLU A 62 -3.28 -8.47 -3.05
CA GLU A 62 -3.63 -8.87 -1.67
C GLU A 62 -2.81 -8.11 -0.64
N CYS A 63 -1.54 -7.82 -0.90
CA CYS A 63 -0.70 -6.99 -0.03
C CYS A 63 -1.28 -5.58 0.12
N LEU A 64 -1.67 -4.93 -0.99
CA LEU A 64 -2.29 -3.61 -0.94
C LEU A 64 -3.63 -3.61 -0.21
N ARG A 65 -4.43 -4.68 -0.34
CA ARG A 65 -5.73 -4.80 0.32
C ARG A 65 -5.61 -5.07 1.83
N PHE A 66 -4.58 -5.81 2.23
CA PHE A 66 -4.30 -6.12 3.64
C PHE A 66 -3.73 -4.91 4.40
N ALA A 67 -2.96 -4.07 3.70
CA ALA A 67 -2.35 -2.85 4.21
C ALA A 67 -3.35 -1.70 4.39
#